data_AF-A0A0J5GVH1-F1
#
_entry.id   AF-A0A0J5GVH1-F1
#
_cell.length_a   1.000
_cell.length_b   1.000
_cell.length_c   1.000
_cell.angle_alpha   90.00
_cell.angle_beta   90.00
_cell.angle_gamma   90.00
#
_symmetry.space_group_name_H-M   'P 1'
#
loop_
_entity.id
_entity.type
_entity.pdbx_description
1 polymer ?
#
loop_
_entity_poly.entity_id
_entity_poly.type
_entity_poly.pdbx_seq_one_letter_code
_entity_poly.pdbx_strand_id
1 'polypeptide(L)' 'MKTKQSSHVHILLDRIEITSIMNCSGVFTGENLQANWSSYQKTNMGFGLVAGTDNHSNSNMNVVHDPDVMDMPIKSTSSS' A
#
# COMPACT_ATOMS: atom_id res chain seq x y z
N MET A 1 -15.19 -6.30 45.94
CA MET A 1 -13.84 -6.28 45.32
C MET A 1 -13.97 -6.93 43.94
N LYS A 2 -13.88 -6.18 42.83
CA LYS A 2 -13.98 -6.75 41.47
C LYS A 2 -12.55 -7.07 41.01
N THR A 3 -12.22 -8.34 40.89
CA THR A 3 -10.93 -8.79 40.34
C THR A 3 -10.94 -8.55 38.83
N LYS A 4 -10.07 -7.65 38.38
CA LYS A 4 -9.85 -7.39 36.96
C LYS A 4 -9.18 -8.63 36.36
N GLN A 5 -9.94 -9.49 35.69
CA GLN A 5 -9.35 -10.58 34.92
C GLN A 5 -8.48 -9.97 33.81
N SER A 6 -7.18 -10.28 33.84
CA SER A 6 -6.27 -10.01 32.73
C SER A 6 -6.49 -11.10 31.69
N SER A 7 -7.35 -10.84 30.71
CA SER A 7 -7.50 -11.72 29.55
C SER A 7 -6.19 -11.70 28.77
N HIS A 8 -5.38 -12.74 28.93
CA HIS A 8 -4.18 -12.92 28.13
C HIS A 8 -4.63 -13.19 26.70
N VAL A 9 -4.36 -12.24 25.81
CA VAL A 9 -4.64 -12.39 24.39
C VAL A 9 -3.53 -13.27 23.81
N HIS A 10 -3.84 -14.54 23.57
CA HIS A 10 -2.94 -15.49 22.90
C HIS A 10 -3.30 -15.58 21.43
N ILE A 11 -2.43 -15.05 20.57
CA ILE A 11 -2.58 -15.12 19.12
C ILE A 11 -1.55 -16.14 18.60
N LEU A 12 -2.03 -17.32 18.21
CA LEU A 12 -1.22 -18.35 17.57
C LEU A 12 -1.60 -18.41 16.09
N LEU A 13 -0.63 -18.15 15.23
CA LEU A 13 -0.80 -18.18 13.79
C LEU A 13 0.12 -19.27 13.24
N ASP A 14 -0.48 -20.24 12.56
CA ASP A 14 0.25 -21.29 11.86
C ASP A 14 1.06 -20.70 10.69
N ARG A 15 0.45 -19.81 9.91
CA ARG A 15 1.11 -19.06 8.84
C ARG A 15 0.41 -17.74 8.56
N ILE A 16 1.18 -16.66 8.42
CA ILE A 16 0.78 -15.46 7.70
C ILE A 16 1.61 -15.42 6.42
N GLU A 17 0.95 -15.52 5.27
CA GLU A 17 1.61 -15.41 3.97
C GLU A 17 1.10 -14.18 3.24
N ILE A 18 2.02 -13.26 2.95
CA ILE A 18 1.74 -12.00 2.27
C ILE A 18 2.50 -12.06 0.96
N THR A 19 1.80 -12.29 -0.13
CA THR A 19 2.40 -12.46 -1.46
C THR A 19 2.58 -11.12 -2.18
N SER A 20 1.81 -10.10 -1.82
CA SER A 20 1.98 -8.73 -2.29
C SER A 20 1.25 -7.74 -1.37
N ILE A 21 1.84 -6.57 -1.21
CA ILE A 21 1.20 -5.35 -0.69
C ILE A 21 1.66 -4.19 -1.57
N MET A 22 0.82 -3.18 -1.74
CA MET A 22 1.16 -1.97 -2.51
C MET A 22 0.63 -0.75 -1.80
N ASN A 23 1.27 0.41 -2.00
CA ASN A 23 0.91 1.76 -1.56
C ASN A 23 0.00 1.88 -0.33
N CYS A 24 0.49 2.51 0.74
CA CYS A 24 -0.31 2.74 1.95
C CYS A 24 -0.89 1.43 2.51
N SER A 25 -0.06 0.39 2.59
CA SER A 25 -0.44 -0.92 3.08
C SER A 25 0.40 -1.32 4.28
N GLY A 26 -0.18 -2.17 5.13
CA GLY A 26 0.54 -2.82 6.21
C GLY A 26 -0.29 -3.96 6.79
N VAL A 27 0.37 -4.86 7.52
CA VAL A 27 -0.26 -6.01 8.18
C VAL A 27 -0.01 -5.86 9.68
N PHE A 28 -1.08 -5.79 10.46
CA PHE A 28 -1.03 -5.44 11.87
C PHE A 28 -1.81 -6.46 12.71
N THR A 29 -1.29 -6.79 13.89
CA THR A 29 -1.90 -7.72 14.86
C THR A 29 -1.73 -7.19 16.28
N GLY A 30 -2.66 -7.50 17.18
CA GLY A 30 -2.74 -6.94 18.53
C GLY A 30 -3.39 -5.55 18.58
N GLU A 31 -3.17 -4.83 19.69
CA GLU A 31 -3.61 -3.44 19.83
C GLU A 31 -2.73 -2.53 18.97
N ASN A 32 -3.34 -1.78 18.05
CA ASN A 32 -2.62 -0.92 17.12
C ASN A 32 -3.35 0.42 16.94
N LEU A 33 -2.57 1.50 16.80
CA LEU A 33 -3.03 2.81 16.36
C LEU A 33 -2.32 3.18 15.05
N GLN A 34 -3.07 3.35 13.97
CA GLN A 34 -2.56 3.77 12.67
C GLN A 34 -3.15 5.13 12.32
N ALA A 35 -2.54 6.18 12.85
CA ALA A 35 -2.97 7.56 12.62
C ALA A 35 -2.11 8.23 11.54
N ASN A 36 -2.68 9.25 10.88
CA ASN A 36 -1.98 10.12 9.93
C ASN A 36 -1.37 9.40 8.72
N TRP A 37 -2.02 8.35 8.23
CA TRP A 37 -1.64 7.69 6.99
C TRP A 37 -2.00 8.57 5.80
N SER A 38 -1.02 8.80 4.93
CA SER A 38 -1.26 9.41 3.63
C SER A 38 -0.32 8.79 2.61
N SER A 39 -0.84 8.58 1.40
CA SER A 39 -0.06 8.15 0.26
C SER A 39 -0.61 8.83 -0.97
N TYR A 40 0.29 9.36 -1.79
CA TYR A 40 -0.03 10.02 -3.04
C TYR A 40 0.85 9.37 -4.09
N GLN A 41 0.25 8.91 -5.16
CA GLN A 41 0.99 8.34 -6.27
C GLN A 41 0.47 8.93 -7.56
N LYS A 42 1.39 9.49 -8.34
CA LYS A 42 1.19 9.67 -9.77
C LYS A 42 2.00 8.61 -10.48
N THR A 43 1.41 8.00 -11.49
CA THR A 43 2.09 7.02 -12.33
C THR A 43 1.77 7.34 -13.76
N ASN A 44 2.80 7.44 -14.59
CA ASN A 44 2.64 7.58 -16.03
C ASN A 44 3.46 6.50 -16.72
N MET A 45 2.81 5.40 -17.09
CA MET A 45 3.45 4.22 -17.63
C MET A 45 2.97 4.01 -19.05
N GLY A 46 3.91 4.02 -20.00
CA GLY A 46 3.58 3.77 -21.41
C GLY A 46 3.20 2.32 -21.65
N PHE A 47 3.98 1.40 -21.09
CA PHE A 47 3.75 -0.04 -21.25
C PHE A 47 3.13 -0.69 -20.02
N GLY A 48 3.42 -0.18 -18.82
CA GLY A 48 2.89 -0.73 -17.58
C GLY A 48 3.67 -1.94 -17.06
N LEU A 49 3.01 -2.70 -16.19
CA LEU A 49 3.58 -3.86 -15.52
C LEU A 49 3.30 -5.14 -16.30
N VAL A 50 4.34 -5.94 -16.51
CA VAL A 50 4.23 -7.33 -16.95
C VAL A 50 4.74 -8.21 -15.80
N ALA A 51 3.86 -9.02 -15.22
CA ALA A 51 4.18 -9.82 -14.03
C ALA A 51 3.56 -11.21 -14.13
N GLY A 52 4.18 -12.19 -13.47
CA GLY A 52 3.85 -13.61 -13.60
C GLY A 52 4.87 -14.40 -14.44
N THR A 53 4.54 -15.63 -14.78
CA THR A 53 5.42 -16.55 -15.53
C THR A 53 4.98 -16.68 -16.97
N ASP A 54 5.94 -16.89 -17.89
CA ASP A 54 5.70 -17.06 -19.33
C ASP A 54 5.07 -15.83 -20.02
N ASN A 55 5.51 -14.64 -19.60
CA ASN A 55 5.09 -13.40 -20.23
C ASN A 55 5.94 -13.09 -21.47
N HIS A 56 5.28 -12.96 -22.62
CA HIS A 56 5.90 -12.55 -23.87
C HIS A 56 5.32 -11.24 -24.33
N SER A 57 6.19 -10.29 -24.68
CA SER A 57 5.77 -9.00 -25.21
C SER A 57 6.68 -8.62 -26.37
N ASN A 58 6.11 -8.59 -27.57
CA ASN A 58 6.85 -8.34 -28.80
C ASN A 58 6.26 -7.13 -29.53
N SER A 59 7.15 -6.34 -30.14
CA SER A 59 6.81 -5.19 -30.98
C SER A 59 6.02 -4.08 -30.28
N ASN A 60 6.22 -3.89 -28.98
CA ASN A 60 5.57 -2.81 -28.23
C ASN A 60 6.22 -1.47 -28.53
N MET A 61 5.42 -0.50 -28.97
CA MET A 61 5.79 0.91 -29.06
C MET A 61 4.85 1.69 -28.16
N ASN A 62 5.42 2.41 -27.19
CA ASN A 62 4.65 3.18 -26.23
C ASN A 62 5.19 4.60 -26.15
N VAL A 63 4.29 5.58 -26.12
CA VAL A 63 4.64 6.99 -25.91
C VAL A 63 3.84 7.47 -24.71
N VAL A 64 4.55 8.01 -23.74
CA VAL A 64 3.96 8.76 -22.64
C VAL A 64 4.16 10.23 -22.95
N HIS A 65 3.07 10.94 -23.24
CA HIS A 65 3.11 12.37 -23.48
C HIS A 65 2.27 13.08 -22.42
N ASP A 66 2.95 13.84 -21.56
CA ASP A 66 2.35 14.49 -20.40
C ASP A 66 2.88 15.92 -20.28
N PRO A 67 2.39 16.85 -21.13
CA PRO A 67 2.90 18.21 -21.21
C PRO A 67 2.14 19.15 -20.27
N ASP A 68 1.95 18.74 -19.00
CA ASP A 68 1.40 19.62 -17.99
C ASP A 68 2.52 20.39 -17.23
N VAL A 69 2.15 21.50 -16.59
CA VAL A 69 3.08 22.32 -15.78
C VAL A 69 3.14 21.80 -14.33
N MET A 70 2.10 21.09 -13.89
CA MET A 70 1.93 20.62 -12.52
C MET A 70 1.16 19.29 -12.50
N ASP A 71 1.90 18.23 -12.20
CA ASP A 71 1.49 16.83 -12.30
C ASP A 71 0.58 16.32 -11.16
N MET A 72 0.90 16.65 -9.90
CA MET A 72 0.15 16.20 -8.72
C MET A 72 0.42 17.11 -7.52
N PRO A 73 -0.24 18.27 -7.39
CA PRO A 73 -0.12 19.10 -6.21
C PRO A 73 -0.74 18.39 -4.99
N ILE A 74 0.07 18.15 -3.95
CA ILE A 74 -0.38 17.55 -2.69
C ILE A 74 -0.55 18.66 -1.65
N LYS A 75 -1.69 18.69 -0.97
CA LYS A 75 -1.93 19.57 0.18
C LYS A 75 -2.04 18.73 1.45
N SER A 76 -1.05 18.84 2.34
CA SER A 76 -1.17 18.29 3.69
C SER A 76 -2.03 19.20 4.55
N THR A 77 -3.19 18.73 5.01
CA THR A 77 -3.91 19.37 6.12
C THR A 77 -3.46 18.72 7.42
N SER A 78 -2.37 19.21 8.01
CA SER A 78 -2.18 19.03 9.44
C SER A 78 -3.16 19.97 10.13
N SER A 79 -4.29 19.46 10.60
CA SER A 79 -5.13 20.20 11.55
C SER A 79 -4.34 20.33 12.84
N SER A 80 -3.85 21.55 13.10
CA SER A 80 -3.31 22.00 14.38
C SER A 80 -4.35 21.93 15.49
#